data_AF-N9MWP5-F1
#
_entry.id   AF-N9MWP5-F1
#
_cell.length_a   1.000
_cell.length_b   1.000
_cell.length_c   1.000
_cell.angle_alpha   90.00
_cell.angle_beta   90.00
_cell.angle_gamma   90.00
#
_symmetry.space_group_name_H-M   'P 1'
#
loop_
_entity.id
_entity.type
_entity.pdbx_description
1 polymer ?
#
loop_
_entity_poly.entity_id
_entity_poly.type
_entity_poly.pdbx_seq_one_letter_code
_entity_poly.pdbx_strand_id
1 'polypeptide(L)'
;MNIKKLLLPISLLFSTTGCVGIGPNATYYMGTTSFHYDPSYSPYMVKLNGSEIGGGGGGMNTSPVKIGLQEITWKDSKTGEIHSAKNQVIITKEQLKGQKYLAAHLYPDDTVEVMTSNNWPNPTEKGTKWLNQLKNNR
;
A
#
# COMPACT_ATOMS: atom_id res chain seq x y z
N MET A 1 9.01 62.80 -34.47
CA MET A 1 8.65 61.74 -33.51
C MET A 1 8.38 60.46 -34.31
N ASN A 2 8.92 59.34 -33.89
CA ASN A 2 9.50 58.29 -34.74
C ASN A 2 8.62 57.01 -34.70
N ILE A 3 7.99 56.62 -35.82
CA ILE A 3 7.20 55.36 -35.90
C ILE A 3 8.18 54.21 -36.13
N LYS A 4 8.61 53.58 -35.03
CA LYS A 4 9.41 52.36 -35.06
C LYS A 4 8.51 51.16 -35.32
N LYS A 5 8.91 50.39 -36.34
CA LYS A 5 8.43 49.05 -36.71
C LYS A 5 8.26 48.17 -35.46
N LEU A 6 7.03 47.76 -35.15
CA LEU A 6 6.76 46.73 -34.16
C LEU A 6 6.60 45.40 -34.89
N LEU A 7 7.69 44.65 -34.94
CA LEU A 7 7.75 43.24 -35.28
C LEU A 7 8.26 42.52 -34.03
N LEU A 8 7.68 41.35 -33.74
CA LEU A 8 8.10 40.26 -32.82
C LEU A 8 7.05 39.95 -31.73
N PRO A 9 6.99 38.70 -31.23
CA PRO A 9 6.98 37.42 -31.94
C PRO A 9 5.83 36.51 -31.46
N ILE A 10 5.51 35.48 -32.25
CA ILE A 10 4.65 34.36 -31.86
C ILE A 10 5.33 33.63 -30.69
N SER A 11 4.93 33.93 -29.45
CA SER A 11 5.28 33.09 -28.30
C SER A 11 4.33 31.91 -28.28
N LEU A 12 4.77 30.85 -28.96
CA LEU A 12 4.24 29.50 -28.86
C LEU A 12 4.30 29.08 -27.38
N LEU A 13 3.17 29.18 -26.69
CA LEU A 13 3.01 28.61 -25.36
C LEU A 13 3.05 27.08 -25.51
N PHE A 14 4.24 26.51 -25.40
CA PHE A 14 4.39 25.12 -25.02
C PHE A 14 3.82 24.99 -23.61
N SER A 15 2.53 24.69 -23.52
CA SER A 15 1.94 24.15 -22.31
C SER A 15 2.60 22.79 -22.08
N THR A 16 3.63 22.78 -21.24
CA THR A 16 4.15 21.57 -20.62
C THR A 16 3.00 20.95 -19.85
N THR A 17 2.36 19.93 -20.44
CA THR A 17 1.49 19.02 -19.70
C THR A 17 2.28 18.52 -18.50
N GLY A 18 1.82 18.93 -17.32
CA GLY A 18 2.52 18.79 -16.05
C GLY A 18 2.93 17.35 -15.79
N CYS A 19 4.14 17.22 -15.25
CA CYS A 19 4.75 15.98 -14.81
C CYS A 19 3.75 15.14 -13.99
N VAL A 20 3.50 13.91 -14.43
CA VAL A 20 3.02 12.85 -13.54
C VAL A 20 3.99 12.81 -12.36
N GLY A 21 3.50 13.06 -11.15
CA GLY A 21 4.29 13.43 -9.99
C GLY A 21 5.45 12.47 -9.67
N ILE A 22 6.67 12.88 -9.99
CA ILE A 22 7.91 12.29 -9.48
C ILE A 22 8.31 13.11 -8.25
N GLY A 23 7.48 13.08 -7.21
CA GLY A 23 7.78 13.64 -5.89
C GLY A 23 8.09 12.52 -4.88
N PRO A 24 8.69 12.82 -3.73
CA PRO A 24 8.99 11.84 -2.67
C PRO A 24 7.73 11.14 -2.09
N ASN A 25 6.54 11.61 -2.44
CA ASN A 25 5.23 11.07 -2.03
C ASN A 25 4.46 10.45 -3.22
N ALA A 26 5.17 9.90 -4.21
CA ALA A 26 4.50 9.25 -5.34
C ALA A 26 3.56 8.14 -4.84
N THR A 27 2.35 8.12 -5.40
CA THR A 27 1.31 7.14 -5.11
C THR A 27 1.17 6.17 -6.29
N TYR A 28 1.19 4.89 -6.00
CA TYR A 28 1.08 3.79 -6.97
C TYR A 28 -0.24 3.08 -6.76
N TYR A 29 -1.01 2.87 -7.83
CA TYR A 29 -2.18 2.02 -7.78
C TYR A 29 -1.76 0.61 -8.17
N MET A 30 -1.97 -0.34 -7.26
CA MET A 30 -1.57 -1.73 -7.45
C MET A 30 -2.56 -2.67 -6.76
N GLY A 31 -2.49 -3.97 -7.08
CA GLY A 31 -3.29 -4.96 -6.38
C GLY A 31 -2.86 -5.04 -4.92
N THR A 32 -3.80 -4.88 -4.00
CA THR A 32 -3.54 -4.91 -2.57
C THR A 32 -4.39 -5.97 -1.89
N THR A 33 -3.78 -6.72 -1.00
CA THR A 33 -4.44 -7.76 -0.20
C THR A 33 -3.86 -7.77 1.21
N SER A 34 -4.42 -8.61 2.07
CA SER A 34 -3.93 -8.81 3.42
C SER A 34 -4.06 -10.26 3.86
N PHE A 35 -3.14 -10.67 4.72
CA PHE A 35 -3.12 -11.96 5.41
C PHE A 35 -3.25 -11.70 6.90
N HIS A 36 -3.99 -12.55 7.59
CA HIS A 36 -4.18 -12.45 9.02
C HIS A 36 -3.83 -13.75 9.70
N TYR A 37 -3.08 -13.66 10.78
CA TYR A 37 -2.48 -14.81 11.44
C TYR A 37 -3.04 -15.07 12.85
N ASP A 38 -3.91 -14.20 13.37
CA ASP A 38 -4.60 -14.48 14.63
C ASP A 38 -5.89 -15.28 14.38
N PRO A 39 -6.00 -16.53 14.87
CA PRO A 39 -7.22 -17.31 14.70
C PRO A 39 -8.35 -16.87 15.63
N SER A 40 -8.08 -15.99 16.60
CA SER A 40 -9.05 -15.59 17.60
C SER A 40 -10.13 -14.65 17.05
N TYR A 41 -9.91 -14.01 15.89
CA TYR A 41 -10.92 -13.22 15.20
C TYR A 41 -10.69 -13.20 13.68
N SER A 42 -11.52 -12.46 12.95
CA SER A 42 -11.29 -12.17 11.53
C SER A 42 -11.22 -10.65 11.33
N PRO A 43 -10.25 -10.14 10.56
CA PRO A 43 -10.16 -8.72 10.33
C PRO A 43 -11.12 -8.29 9.22
N TYR A 44 -11.64 -7.09 9.31
CA TYR A 44 -12.38 -6.43 8.23
C TYR A 44 -12.02 -4.95 8.16
N MET A 45 -12.36 -4.30 7.03
CA MET A 45 -11.96 -2.91 6.73
C MET A 45 -10.47 -2.69 6.94
N VAL A 46 -9.63 -3.59 6.39
CA VAL A 46 -8.17 -3.43 6.45
C VAL A 46 -7.79 -2.25 5.57
N LYS A 47 -7.15 -1.24 6.15
CA LYS A 47 -6.82 0.02 5.46
C LYS A 47 -5.33 0.27 5.45
N LEU A 48 -4.83 0.70 4.30
CA LEU A 48 -3.51 1.27 4.09
C LEU A 48 -3.67 2.77 3.82
N ASN A 49 -3.19 3.63 4.72
CA ASN A 49 -3.35 5.08 4.68
C ASN A 49 -4.79 5.52 4.41
N GLY A 50 -5.75 4.93 5.14
CA GLY A 50 -7.17 5.21 5.01
C GLY A 50 -7.87 4.56 3.81
N SER A 51 -7.14 3.96 2.87
CA SER A 51 -7.70 3.25 1.70
C SER A 51 -7.84 1.76 1.98
N GLU A 52 -9.03 1.20 1.73
CA GLU A 52 -9.28 -0.23 1.99
C GLU A 52 -8.52 -1.12 1.00
N ILE A 53 -7.84 -2.14 1.54
CA ILE A 53 -7.14 -3.17 0.78
C ILE A 53 -7.91 -4.49 0.86
N GLY A 54 -7.63 -5.42 -0.06
CA GLY A 54 -8.28 -6.72 -0.05
C GLY A 54 -8.03 -7.51 1.24
N GLY A 55 -8.99 -8.35 1.63
CA GLY A 55 -8.93 -9.17 2.85
C GLY A 55 -8.66 -10.66 2.60
N GLY A 56 -7.94 -11.30 3.52
CA GLY A 56 -7.97 -12.74 3.74
C GLY A 56 -7.29 -13.62 2.67
N GLY A 57 -6.22 -13.15 2.03
CA GLY A 57 -5.42 -13.92 1.05
C GLY A 57 -6.14 -14.36 -0.23
N GLY A 58 -7.46 -14.13 -0.32
CA GLY A 58 -8.31 -14.45 -1.48
C GLY A 58 -9.04 -13.24 -2.07
N GLY A 59 -9.18 -12.13 -1.32
CA GLY A 59 -9.71 -10.87 -1.81
C GLY A 59 -8.59 -9.90 -2.22
N MET A 60 -8.81 -9.13 -3.29
CA MET A 60 -7.86 -8.15 -3.83
C MET A 60 -8.59 -6.86 -4.18
N ASN A 61 -8.02 -5.72 -3.80
CA ASN A 61 -8.47 -4.40 -4.23
C ASN A 61 -7.38 -3.72 -5.04
N THR A 62 -7.75 -2.86 -6.00
CA THR A 62 -6.80 -1.90 -6.57
C THR A 62 -6.80 -0.66 -5.71
N SER A 63 -5.73 -0.42 -4.95
CA SER A 63 -5.70 0.64 -3.93
C SER A 63 -4.42 1.47 -4.03
N PRO A 64 -4.46 2.75 -3.60
CA PRO A 64 -3.29 3.63 -3.62
C PRO A 64 -2.28 3.23 -2.54
N VAL A 65 -1.01 3.14 -2.94
CA VAL A 65 0.15 2.86 -2.09
C VAL A 65 1.13 4.01 -2.23
N LYS A 66 1.41 4.72 -1.14
CA LYS A 66 2.37 5.83 -1.15
C LYS A 66 3.77 5.33 -0.77
N ILE A 67 4.81 5.99 -1.30
CA ILE A 67 6.17 5.85 -0.75
C ILE A 67 6.22 6.47 0.65
N GLY A 68 7.01 5.89 1.55
CA GLY A 68 7.26 6.39 2.91
C GLY A 68 6.54 5.60 4.00
N LEU A 69 6.28 6.25 5.13
CA LEU A 69 5.63 5.64 6.29
C LEU A 69 4.16 5.30 5.99
N GLN A 70 3.76 4.07 6.31
CA GLN A 70 2.42 3.56 6.13
C GLN A 70 1.67 3.53 7.45
N GLU A 71 0.43 4.01 7.41
CA GLU A 71 -0.55 3.77 8.46
C GLU A 71 -1.39 2.54 8.07
N ILE A 72 -1.39 1.50 8.90
CA ILE A 72 -2.15 0.27 8.65
C ILE A 72 -3.10 0.04 9.83
N THR A 73 -4.39 -0.07 9.53
CA THR A 73 -5.45 -0.32 10.52
C THR A 73 -6.38 -1.41 10.05
N TRP A 74 -7.04 -2.09 10.98
CA TRP A 74 -8.08 -3.08 10.70
C TRP A 74 -9.06 -3.14 11.88
N LYS A 75 -10.22 -3.76 11.65
CA LYS A 75 -11.21 -3.97 12.70
C LYS A 75 -11.38 -5.44 13.03
N ASP A 76 -11.55 -5.75 14.31
CA ASP A 76 -11.95 -7.07 14.79
C ASP A 76 -13.43 -7.31 14.51
N SER A 77 -13.77 -8.34 13.74
CA SER A 77 -15.16 -8.69 13.39
C SER A 77 -16.04 -9.12 14.57
N LYS A 78 -15.45 -9.55 15.68
CA LYS A 78 -16.17 -9.98 16.89
C LYS A 78 -16.52 -8.80 17.78
N THR A 79 -15.58 -7.90 18.01
CA THR A 79 -15.69 -6.82 19.01
C THR A 79 -15.95 -5.45 18.38
N GLY A 80 -15.57 -5.26 17.12
CA GLY A 80 -15.52 -3.95 16.47
C GLY A 80 -14.31 -3.10 16.88
N GLU A 81 -13.40 -3.62 17.71
CA GLU A 81 -12.17 -2.94 18.10
C GLU A 81 -11.34 -2.54 16.88
N ILE A 82 -10.75 -1.35 16.93
CA ILE A 82 -9.87 -0.84 15.88
C ILE A 82 -8.43 -1.11 16.31
N HIS A 83 -7.77 -1.93 15.52
CA HIS A 83 -6.34 -2.19 15.66
C HIS A 83 -5.53 -1.29 14.72
N SER A 84 -4.29 -1.03 15.12
CA SER A 84 -3.29 -0.31 14.33
C SER A 84 -1.95 -1.00 14.42
N ALA A 85 -1.19 -1.01 13.33
CA ALA A 85 0.16 -1.55 13.32
C ALA A 85 1.04 -0.90 14.41
N LYS A 86 1.63 -1.71 15.28
CA LYS A 86 2.50 -1.24 16.37
C LYS A 86 3.93 -0.92 15.93
N ASN A 87 4.38 -1.50 14.81
CA ASN A 87 5.69 -1.23 14.23
C ASN A 87 5.60 -0.23 13.07
N GLN A 88 6.72 0.47 12.82
CA GLN A 88 6.83 1.32 11.64
C GLN A 88 6.94 0.47 10.38
N VAL A 89 6.09 0.75 9.40
CA VAL A 89 6.14 0.15 8.07
C VAL A 89 6.50 1.24 7.07
N ILE A 90 7.67 1.12 6.44
CA ILE A 90 8.17 2.10 5.47
C ILE A 90 8.29 1.40 4.11
N ILE A 91 7.66 1.98 3.09
CA ILE A 91 7.72 1.50 1.71
C ILE A 91 8.66 2.39 0.91
N THR A 92 9.65 1.80 0.25
CA THR A 92 10.57 2.52 -0.64
C THR A 92 10.12 2.45 -2.09
N LYS A 93 10.65 3.34 -2.92
CA LYS A 93 10.41 3.34 -4.37
C LYS A 93 10.90 2.03 -5.00
N GLU A 94 12.02 1.51 -4.52
CA GLU A 94 12.67 0.31 -5.02
C GLU A 94 11.81 -0.93 -4.77
N GLN A 95 11.14 -1.00 -3.61
CA GLN A 95 10.18 -2.07 -3.31
C GLN A 95 8.98 -2.06 -4.27
N LEU A 96 8.51 -0.90 -4.70
CA LEU A 96 7.37 -0.80 -5.62
C LEU A 96 7.74 -1.03 -7.08
N LYS A 97 9.00 -0.82 -7.46
CA LYS A 97 9.44 -0.83 -8.86
C LYS A 97 9.22 -2.20 -9.50
N GLY A 98 8.37 -2.25 -10.53
CA GLY A 98 8.08 -3.45 -11.30
C GLY A 98 7.20 -4.48 -10.57
N GLN A 99 6.63 -4.12 -9.41
CA GLN A 99 5.72 -4.98 -8.66
C GLN A 99 4.27 -4.66 -9.01
N LYS A 100 3.42 -5.68 -8.98
CA LYS A 100 1.99 -5.58 -9.30
C LYS A 100 1.10 -5.67 -8.06
N TYR A 101 1.62 -6.26 -7.00
CA TYR A 101 0.89 -6.57 -5.79
C TYR A 101 1.62 -6.11 -4.54
N LEU A 102 0.83 -5.76 -3.52
CA LEU A 102 1.26 -5.50 -2.16
C LEU A 102 0.37 -6.29 -1.20
N ALA A 103 0.97 -6.98 -0.25
CA ALA A 103 0.26 -7.68 0.81
C ALA A 103 0.66 -7.14 2.19
N ALA A 104 -0.33 -6.85 3.02
CA ALA A 104 -0.14 -6.59 4.44
C ALA A 104 -0.33 -7.89 5.24
N HIS A 105 0.63 -8.23 6.08
CA HIS A 105 0.66 -9.45 6.88
C HIS A 105 0.45 -9.08 8.35
N LEU A 106 -0.75 -9.29 8.86
CA LEU A 106 -1.23 -8.88 10.19
C LEU A 106 -0.99 -9.99 11.22
N TYR A 107 -0.14 -9.73 12.22
CA TYR A 107 0.20 -10.68 13.27
C TYR A 107 -0.60 -10.48 14.56
N PRO A 108 -0.69 -11.50 15.44
CA PRO A 108 -1.46 -11.42 16.69
C PRO A 108 -0.94 -10.40 17.70
N ASP A 109 0.32 -9.98 17.59
CA ASP A 109 0.93 -8.94 18.43
C ASP A 109 0.70 -7.52 17.88
N ASP A 110 -0.19 -7.36 16.90
CA ASP A 110 -0.45 -6.16 16.10
C ASP A 110 0.78 -5.64 15.33
N THR A 111 1.81 -6.47 15.13
CA THR A 111 2.86 -6.15 14.16
C THR A 111 2.40 -6.45 12.74
N VAL A 112 2.96 -5.72 11.78
CA VAL A 112 2.65 -5.86 10.36
C VAL A 112 3.91 -5.94 9.53
N GLU A 113 3.94 -6.90 8.60
CA GLU A 113 4.90 -6.94 7.50
C GLU A 113 4.21 -6.56 6.19
N VAL A 114 4.93 -5.85 5.31
CA VAL A 114 4.45 -5.56 3.95
C VAL A 114 5.39 -6.21 2.95
N MET A 115 4.81 -6.98 2.04
CA MET A 115 5.53 -7.62 0.94
C MET A 115 4.97 -7.14 -0.40
N THR A 116 5.86 -6.91 -1.35
CA THR A 116 5.52 -6.58 -2.73
C THR A 116 5.89 -7.74 -3.64
N SER A 117 5.07 -8.02 -4.65
CA SER A 117 5.30 -9.11 -5.59
C SER A 117 4.76 -8.80 -6.98
N ASN A 118 5.33 -9.47 -7.99
CA ASN A 118 4.81 -9.43 -9.36
C ASN A 118 3.76 -10.53 -9.61
N ASN A 119 3.77 -11.57 -8.79
CA ASN A 119 2.78 -12.66 -8.78
C ASN A 119 1.80 -12.49 -7.62
N TRP A 120 0.73 -13.29 -7.60
CA TRP A 120 -0.22 -13.30 -6.49
C TRP A 120 0.53 -13.45 -5.14
N PRO A 121 0.25 -12.60 -4.15
CA PRO A 121 0.94 -12.68 -2.87
C PRO A 121 0.70 -14.01 -2.15
N ASN A 122 1.70 -14.45 -1.40
CA ASN A 122 1.65 -15.65 -0.56
C ASN A 122 1.94 -15.28 0.91
N PRO A 123 1.58 -16.13 1.88
CA PRO A 123 2.01 -15.97 3.26
C PRO A 123 3.54 -15.84 3.39
N THR A 124 3.99 -15.02 4.33
CA THR A 124 5.41 -14.87 4.68
C THR A 124 5.95 -16.13 5.36
N GLU A 125 7.28 -16.25 5.46
CA GLU A 125 7.91 -17.30 6.27
C GLU A 125 7.50 -17.20 7.74
N LYS A 126 7.49 -15.99 8.31
CA LYS A 126 7.05 -15.73 9.70
C LYS A 126 5.58 -16.15 9.89
N GLY A 127 4.68 -15.77 8.98
CA GLY A 127 3.28 -16.17 8.98
C GLY A 127 3.10 -17.69 8.87
N THR A 128 3.85 -18.33 7.99
CA THR A 128 3.81 -19.80 7.81
C THR A 128 4.31 -20.53 9.06
N LYS A 129 5.42 -20.07 9.66
CA LYS A 129 5.92 -20.62 10.92
C LYS A 129 4.90 -20.53 12.04
N TRP A 130 4.27 -19.36 12.19
CA TRP A 130 3.20 -19.15 13.18
C TRP A 130 2.02 -20.12 12.97
N LEU A 131 1.51 -20.21 11.74
CA LEU A 131 0.41 -21.12 11.42
C LEU A 131 0.77 -22.59 11.69
N ASN A 132 2.02 -22.99 11.45
CA ASN A 132 2.49 -24.35 11.74
C ASN A 132 2.60 -24.61 13.25
N GLN A 133 3.08 -23.65 14.03
CA GLN A 133 3.09 -23.77 15.50
C GLN A 133 1.67 -23.97 16.06
N LEU A 134 0.69 -23.21 15.56
CA LEU A 134 -0.71 -23.38 15.94
C LEU A 134 -1.28 -24.76 15.59
N LYS A 135 -0.84 -25.37 14.49
CA LYS A 135 -1.26 -26.73 14.10
C LYS A 135 -0.62 -27.80 14.98
N ASN A 136 0.66 -27.64 15.33
CA ASN A 136 1.41 -28.63 16.11
C ASN A 136 1.09 -28.60 17.61
N ASN A 137 0.52 -27.49 18.10
CA ASN A 137 0.09 -27.33 19.49
C ASN A 137 -1.39 -27.71 19.72
N ARG A 138 -2.06 -28.30 18.72
CA ARG A 138 -3.42 -28.85 18.81
C ARG A 138 -3.37 -30.36 18.98
#